data_AF-A0A7C8CS45-F1
#
_entry.id   AF-A0A7C8CS45-F1
#
_cell.length_a   1.000
_cell.length_b   1.000
_cell.length_c   1.000
_cell.angle_alpha   90.00
_cell.angle_beta   90.00
_cell.angle_gamma   90.00
#
_symmetry.space_group_name_H-M   'P 1'
#
loop_
_entity.id
_entity.type
_entity.pdbx_description
1 polymer ?
#
loop_
_entity_poly.entity_id
_entity_poly.type
_entity_poly.pdbx_seq_one_letter_code
_entity_poly.pdbx_strand_id
1 'polypeptide(L)'
;MNHLDQKSTIPYSVEFFLLVLALLFASSPASAQPQPPLFEECGVFEDDPFGTGCIIFSAYAFPGETFTVDLGSTPAPPDGTEAFLTGFQVSCVGICFPTSCIMNATFELSCSGTPGPPEFIRGDCNNDASFNIADAIFHLFWLFASGPPPPCQNACDFDSDLSIDIGDGVAMLATLFNSGGPPAPPWPSCGVDPVAPTLPDCLNPICP
;
A
#
# COMPACT_ATOMS: atom_id res chain seq x y z
N MET A 1 -19.24 67.70 -35.41
CA MET A 1 -20.05 67.20 -34.28
C MET A 1 -19.55 65.78 -34.02
N ASN A 2 -18.75 65.62 -32.97
CA ASN A 2 -18.00 64.40 -32.66
C ASN A 2 -18.92 63.40 -31.96
N HIS A 3 -19.19 62.26 -32.60
CA HIS A 3 -19.71 61.09 -31.93
C HIS A 3 -18.53 60.31 -31.33
N LEU A 4 -18.31 60.50 -30.03
CA LEU A 4 -17.38 59.70 -29.25
C LEU A 4 -18.05 58.38 -28.87
N ASP A 5 -17.37 57.27 -29.18
CA ASP A 5 -17.72 55.92 -28.77
C ASP A 5 -17.85 55.80 -27.24
N GLN A 6 -19.06 55.51 -26.77
CA GLN A 6 -19.31 55.23 -25.37
C GLN A 6 -19.03 53.74 -25.11
N LYS A 7 -17.80 53.43 -24.69
CA LYS A 7 -17.42 52.07 -24.27
C LYS A 7 -18.20 51.72 -23.00
N SER A 8 -19.16 50.80 -23.12
CA SER A 8 -19.98 50.29 -22.02
C SER A 8 -19.12 49.58 -20.98
N THR A 9 -18.77 50.26 -19.89
CA THR A 9 -18.12 49.66 -18.72
C THR A 9 -19.18 48.94 -17.91
N ILE A 10 -19.27 47.61 -18.06
CA ILE A 10 -20.16 46.76 -17.25
C ILE A 10 -19.64 46.82 -15.79
N PRO A 11 -20.40 47.36 -14.82
CA PRO A 11 -19.96 47.37 -13.43
C PRO A 11 -20.12 45.95 -12.85
N TYR A 12 -19.01 45.29 -12.53
CA TYR A 12 -19.05 44.04 -11.78
C TYR A 12 -19.67 44.32 -10.40
N SER A 13 -20.70 43.55 -10.02
CA SER A 13 -21.42 43.75 -8.76
C SER A 13 -20.53 43.38 -7.56
N VAL A 14 -20.85 43.94 -6.39
CA VAL A 14 -20.16 43.62 -5.12
C VAL A 14 -20.20 42.11 -4.84
N GLU A 15 -21.25 41.41 -5.27
CA GLU A 15 -21.36 39.96 -5.16
C GLU A 15 -20.31 39.20 -5.98
N PHE A 16 -19.99 39.69 -7.19
CA PHE A 16 -18.90 39.11 -8.00
C PHE A 16 -17.55 39.26 -7.29
N PHE A 17 -17.32 40.40 -6.65
CA PHE A 17 -16.08 40.63 -5.88
C PHE A 17 -16.01 39.75 -4.63
N LEU A 18 -17.13 39.57 -3.93
CA LEU A 18 -17.24 38.67 -2.78
C LEU A 18 -17.07 37.20 -3.18
N LEU A 19 -17.58 36.78 -4.33
CA LEU A 19 -17.39 35.43 -4.87
C LEU A 19 -15.92 35.17 -5.22
N VAL A 20 -15.26 36.11 -5.92
CA VAL A 20 -13.83 36.01 -6.24
C VAL A 20 -12.98 35.96 -4.97
N LEU A 21 -13.30 36.80 -3.98
CA LEU A 21 -12.59 36.82 -2.71
C LEU A 21 -12.82 35.54 -1.90
N ALA A 22 -14.04 35.01 -1.87
CA ALA A 22 -14.35 33.73 -1.24
C ALA A 22 -13.63 32.55 -1.92
N LEU A 23 -13.52 32.56 -3.25
CA LEU A 23 -12.76 31.56 -4.01
C LEU A 23 -11.26 31.65 -3.69
N LEU A 24 -10.70 32.86 -3.54
CA LEU A 24 -9.30 33.07 -3.17
C LEU A 24 -8.98 32.62 -1.73
N PHE A 25 -9.94 32.75 -0.80
CA PHE A 25 -9.77 32.27 0.58
C PHE A 25 -10.07 30.77 0.75
N ALA A 26 -10.93 30.20 -0.10
CA ALA A 26 -11.21 28.76 -0.12
C ALA A 26 -10.13 27.97 -0.86
N SER A 27 -9.37 28.59 -1.76
CA SER A 27 -8.20 27.97 -2.37
C SER A 27 -7.06 27.93 -1.36
N SER A 28 -6.79 26.75 -0.81
CA SER A 28 -5.52 26.49 -0.13
C SER A 28 -4.37 26.83 -1.09
N PRO A 29 -3.32 27.54 -0.66
CA PRO A 29 -2.15 27.75 -1.50
C PRO A 29 -1.60 26.37 -1.89
N ALA A 30 -1.16 26.20 -3.15
CA ALA A 30 -0.60 24.93 -3.64
C ALA A 30 0.55 24.40 -2.76
N SER A 31 1.21 25.28 -2.00
CA SER A 31 2.26 24.92 -1.03
C SER A 31 1.75 24.25 0.25
N ALA A 32 0.43 24.20 0.48
CA ALA A 32 -0.20 23.62 1.67
C ALA A 32 -0.93 22.29 1.37
N GLN A 33 -0.90 21.80 0.14
CA GLN A 33 -1.38 20.46 -0.15
C GLN A 33 -0.40 19.44 0.48
N PRO A 34 -0.90 18.41 1.18
CA PRO A 34 -0.05 17.30 1.61
C PRO A 34 0.69 16.76 0.39
N GLN A 35 2.00 16.53 0.52
CA GLN A 35 2.73 15.84 -0.55
C GLN A 35 2.04 14.49 -0.79
N PRO A 36 1.86 14.06 -2.06
CA PRO A 36 1.33 12.73 -2.33
C PRO A 36 2.16 11.67 -1.61
N PRO A 37 1.55 10.56 -1.16
CA PRO A 37 2.31 9.46 -0.60
C PRO A 37 3.39 9.01 -1.58
N LEU A 38 4.61 8.87 -1.07
CA LEU A 38 5.73 8.30 -1.81
C LEU A 38 5.44 6.81 -2.02
N PHE A 39 5.71 6.32 -3.23
CA PHE A 39 5.61 4.92 -3.61
C PHE A 39 7.03 4.41 -3.87
N GLU A 40 7.42 3.33 -3.18
CA GLU A 40 8.76 2.74 -3.25
C GLU A 40 8.62 1.22 -3.13
N GLU A 41 8.26 0.56 -4.23
CA GLU A 41 7.93 -0.86 -4.19
C GLU A 41 8.53 -1.64 -5.35
N CYS A 42 8.86 -2.90 -5.07
CA CYS A 42 9.22 -3.86 -6.09
C CYS A 42 8.00 -4.48 -6.75
N GLY A 43 8.16 -4.86 -8.01
CA GLY A 43 7.09 -5.41 -8.80
C GLY A 43 7.53 -5.74 -10.21
N VAL A 44 6.53 -6.08 -11.02
CA VAL A 44 6.70 -6.45 -12.41
C VAL A 44 5.93 -5.50 -13.31
N PHE A 45 6.56 -5.09 -14.42
CA PHE A 45 5.88 -4.38 -15.48
C PHE A 45 5.04 -5.35 -16.29
N GLU A 46 3.78 -4.98 -16.51
CA GLU A 46 2.81 -5.79 -17.23
C GLU A 46 2.37 -5.08 -18.52
N ASP A 47 2.14 -5.88 -19.56
CA ASP A 47 1.47 -5.42 -20.77
C ASP A 47 0.04 -4.93 -20.46
N ASP A 48 -0.35 -3.86 -21.14
CA ASP A 48 -1.71 -3.33 -21.05
C ASP A 48 -2.72 -4.29 -21.70
N PRO A 49 -3.62 -4.92 -20.91
CA PRO A 49 -4.56 -5.93 -21.42
C PRO A 49 -5.57 -5.35 -22.41
N PHE A 50 -5.77 -4.03 -22.43
CA PHE A 50 -6.68 -3.35 -23.35
C PHE A 50 -5.97 -2.75 -24.56
N GLY A 51 -4.63 -2.85 -24.65
CA GLY A 51 -3.84 -2.31 -25.75
C GLY A 51 -3.99 -0.80 -25.93
N THR A 52 -4.32 -0.08 -24.86
CA THR A 52 -4.43 1.38 -24.82
C THR A 52 -3.08 2.09 -24.72
N GLY A 53 -1.99 1.33 -24.54
CA GLY A 53 -0.62 1.82 -24.49
C GLY A 53 -0.20 2.30 -23.10
N CYS A 54 -0.90 1.85 -22.06
CA CYS A 54 -0.61 2.18 -20.68
C CYS A 54 0.58 1.38 -20.16
N ILE A 55 1.31 1.96 -19.22
CA ILE A 55 2.37 1.26 -18.51
C ILE A 55 1.76 0.77 -17.20
N ILE A 56 1.72 -0.54 -17.04
CA ILE A 56 1.14 -1.19 -15.87
C ILE A 56 2.27 -1.76 -15.01
N PHE A 57 2.12 -1.62 -13.71
CA PHE A 57 3.04 -2.18 -12.74
C PHE A 57 2.26 -2.88 -11.63
N SER A 58 2.63 -4.12 -11.37
CA SER A 58 2.09 -4.95 -10.29
C SER A 58 3.11 -5.04 -9.19
N ALA A 59 2.85 -4.35 -8.09
CA ALA A 59 3.74 -4.34 -6.94
C ALA A 59 3.55 -5.60 -6.09
N TYR A 60 4.66 -6.20 -5.65
CA TYR A 60 4.65 -7.40 -4.82
C TYR A 60 4.02 -7.17 -3.45
N ALA A 61 4.13 -5.97 -2.92
CA ALA A 61 3.49 -5.58 -1.65
C ALA A 61 1.95 -5.50 -1.74
N PHE A 62 1.38 -5.42 -2.95
CA PHE A 62 -0.05 -5.25 -3.17
C PHE A 62 -0.58 -6.30 -4.17
N PRO A 63 -0.63 -7.59 -3.77
CA PRO A 63 -1.05 -8.66 -4.68
C PRO A 63 -2.49 -8.44 -5.17
N GLY A 64 -2.65 -8.43 -6.50
CA GLY A 64 -3.95 -8.21 -7.16
C GLY A 64 -4.31 -6.73 -7.39
N GLU A 65 -3.48 -5.79 -6.92
CA GLU A 65 -3.58 -4.38 -7.31
C GLU A 65 -2.57 -4.06 -8.41
N THR A 66 -3.03 -3.28 -9.40
CA THR A 66 -2.18 -2.79 -10.48
C THR A 66 -2.17 -1.27 -10.48
N PHE A 67 -1.02 -0.71 -10.80
CA PHE A 67 -0.80 0.72 -10.85
C PHE A 67 -0.52 1.15 -12.29
N THR A 68 -1.11 2.27 -12.71
CA THR A 68 -0.66 2.93 -13.94
C THR A 68 0.55 3.79 -13.62
N VAL A 69 1.60 3.68 -14.41
CA VAL A 69 2.86 4.35 -14.15
C VAL A 69 3.11 5.43 -15.19
N ASP A 70 3.39 6.65 -14.74
CA ASP A 70 3.94 7.72 -15.57
C ASP A 70 5.46 7.76 -15.42
N LEU A 71 6.13 7.13 -16.39
CA LEU A 71 7.58 7.11 -16.56
C LEU A 71 8.12 8.36 -17.27
N GLY A 72 7.27 9.34 -17.58
CA GLY A 72 7.63 10.54 -18.32
C GLY A 72 8.16 10.19 -19.72
N SER A 73 9.40 10.60 -20.01
CA SER A 73 10.06 10.28 -21.29
C SER A 73 10.83 8.96 -21.27
N THR A 74 10.87 8.26 -20.13
CA THR A 74 11.60 6.99 -20.05
C THR A 74 10.74 5.89 -20.67
N PRO A 75 11.30 5.08 -21.60
CA PRO A 75 10.56 4.00 -22.21
C PRO A 75 10.27 2.92 -21.16
N ALA A 76 9.05 2.39 -21.18
CA ALA A 76 8.71 1.24 -20.37
C ALA A 76 9.58 0.05 -20.75
N PRO A 77 10.03 -0.75 -19.78
CA PRO A 77 10.71 -2.00 -20.06
C PRO A 77 9.72 -3.02 -20.65
N PRO A 78 10.23 -4.14 -21.20
CA PRO A 78 9.37 -5.22 -21.70
C PRO A 78 8.44 -5.80 -20.62
N ASP A 79 7.33 -6.38 -21.06
CA ASP A 79 6.46 -7.20 -20.22
C ASP A 79 7.24 -8.26 -19.42
N GLY A 80 6.86 -8.46 -18.17
CA GLY A 80 7.52 -9.37 -17.25
C GLY A 80 8.83 -8.85 -16.67
N THR A 81 9.21 -7.59 -16.93
CA THR A 81 10.42 -7.02 -16.35
C THR A 81 10.21 -6.68 -14.88
N GLU A 82 11.00 -7.30 -14.01
CA GLU A 82 11.06 -6.94 -12.59
C GLU A 82 11.84 -5.65 -12.39
N ALA A 83 11.32 -4.76 -11.54
CA ALA A 83 11.97 -3.52 -11.18
C ALA A 83 11.53 -3.02 -9.80
N PHE A 84 12.40 -2.23 -9.18
CA PHE A 84 12.04 -1.37 -8.06
C PHE A 84 11.53 -0.03 -8.61
N LEU A 85 10.29 0.35 -8.27
CA LEU A 85 9.64 1.55 -8.77
C LEU A 85 9.51 2.60 -7.65
N THR A 86 10.00 3.81 -7.93
CA THR A 86 9.89 4.97 -7.05
C THR A 86 9.04 6.04 -7.71
N GLY A 87 8.09 6.65 -7.00
CA GLY A 87 7.31 7.77 -7.51
C GLY A 87 6.26 8.28 -6.52
N PHE A 88 5.24 8.96 -7.01
CA PHE A 88 4.18 9.52 -6.16
C PHE A 88 2.85 8.86 -6.46
N GLN A 89 2.29 8.17 -5.48
CA GLN A 89 0.97 7.56 -5.62
C GLN A 89 -0.11 8.63 -5.51
N VAL A 90 -0.95 8.71 -6.53
CA VAL A 90 -2.12 9.60 -6.57
C VAL A 90 -3.34 8.82 -7.01
N SER A 91 -4.50 9.20 -6.48
CA SER A 91 -5.76 8.72 -7.03
C SER A 91 -5.95 9.34 -8.41
N CYS A 92 -6.14 8.50 -9.42
CA CYS A 92 -6.34 8.91 -10.80
C CYS A 92 -7.51 8.15 -11.41
N VAL A 93 -8.14 8.73 -12.42
CA VAL A 93 -9.14 8.06 -13.25
C VAL A 93 -8.82 8.44 -14.69
N GLY A 94 -8.56 7.48 -15.55
CA GLY A 94 -8.04 7.72 -16.91
C GLY A 94 -8.47 6.67 -17.94
N ILE A 95 -7.88 6.76 -19.14
CA ILE A 95 -8.07 5.77 -20.23
C ILE A 95 -7.49 4.41 -19.83
N CYS A 96 -6.41 4.43 -19.05
CA CYS A 96 -5.90 3.31 -18.28
C CYS A 96 -6.77 3.18 -17.02
N PHE A 97 -7.48 2.07 -16.82
CA PHE A 97 -8.41 1.92 -15.69
C PHE A 97 -7.80 1.18 -14.48
N PRO A 98 -6.86 1.81 -13.76
CA PRO A 98 -6.81 1.68 -12.31
C PRO A 98 -7.12 3.01 -11.61
N THR A 99 -7.60 2.94 -10.37
CA THR A 99 -7.89 4.12 -9.53
C THR A 99 -6.64 4.76 -8.91
N SER A 100 -5.46 4.16 -9.16
CA SER A 100 -4.18 4.51 -8.56
C SER A 100 -3.11 4.65 -9.65
N CYS A 101 -2.46 5.82 -9.70
CA CYS A 101 -1.35 6.10 -10.60
C CYS A 101 -0.09 6.43 -9.81
N ILE A 102 1.07 6.02 -10.33
CA ILE A 102 2.37 6.43 -9.84
C ILE A 102 2.91 7.49 -10.79
N MET A 103 2.93 8.74 -10.34
CA MET A 103 3.38 9.88 -11.14
C MET A 103 4.85 10.19 -10.89
N ASN A 104 5.51 10.76 -11.91
CA ASN A 104 6.95 11.06 -11.90
C ASN A 104 7.78 9.85 -11.48
N ALA A 105 7.42 8.69 -12.02
CA ALA A 105 8.01 7.44 -11.61
C ALA A 105 9.38 7.24 -12.27
N THR A 106 10.29 6.64 -11.51
CA THR A 106 11.59 6.13 -11.97
C THR A 106 11.73 4.69 -11.52
N PHE A 107 12.50 3.89 -12.24
CA PHE A 107 12.70 2.49 -11.89
C PHE A 107 14.18 2.09 -11.92
N GLU A 108 14.52 1.09 -11.12
CA GLU A 108 15.78 0.37 -11.17
C GLU A 108 15.52 -1.10 -11.53
N LEU A 109 16.29 -1.65 -12.47
CA LEU A 109 16.20 -3.07 -12.90
C LEU A 109 16.76 -4.06 -11.86
N SER A 110 16.71 -3.67 -10.60
CA SER A 110 17.19 -4.43 -9.47
C SER A 110 16.27 -4.13 -8.30
N CYS A 111 15.74 -5.18 -7.69
CA CYS A 111 14.98 -5.08 -6.46
C CYS A 111 15.84 -4.95 -5.21
N SER A 112 17.07 -4.43 -5.36
CA SER A 112 18.05 -4.29 -4.27
C SER A 112 17.79 -3.11 -3.32
N GLY A 113 16.74 -2.32 -3.56
CA GLY A 113 16.40 -1.10 -2.80
C GLY A 113 15.27 -1.26 -1.78
N THR A 114 14.48 -2.33 -1.86
CA THR A 114 13.38 -2.65 -0.93
C THR A 114 13.70 -3.90 -0.12
N PRO A 115 13.31 -3.96 1.16
CA PRO A 115 13.11 -5.25 1.81
C PRO A 115 12.14 -6.06 0.94
N GLY A 116 12.43 -7.35 0.70
CA GLY A 116 11.45 -8.22 0.07
C GLY A 116 10.10 -8.20 0.82
N PRO A 117 9.03 -8.77 0.25
CA PRO A 117 7.78 -8.95 0.98
C PRO A 117 8.08 -9.50 2.38
N PRO A 118 7.49 -8.92 3.43
CA PRO A 118 7.90 -9.19 4.80
C PRO A 118 7.82 -10.69 5.11
N GLU A 119 8.96 -11.27 5.48
CA GLU A 119 9.03 -12.66 5.87
C GLU A 119 8.76 -12.80 7.37
N PHE A 120 7.96 -13.79 7.74
CA PHE A 120 7.66 -14.09 9.14
C PHE A 120 7.56 -15.60 9.35
N ILE A 121 7.43 -16.03 10.60
CA ILE A 121 7.11 -17.41 10.97
C ILE A 121 5.69 -17.40 11.52
N ARG A 122 4.77 -18.17 10.91
CA ARG A 122 3.40 -18.27 11.39
C ARG A 122 3.38 -18.90 12.78
N GLY A 123 2.68 -18.22 13.69
CA GLY A 123 2.63 -18.54 15.11
C GLY A 123 3.66 -17.81 15.97
N ASP A 124 4.66 -17.11 15.41
CA ASP A 124 5.62 -16.29 16.16
C ASP A 124 5.05 -14.89 16.44
N CYS A 125 4.03 -14.84 17.30
CA CYS A 125 3.31 -13.61 17.64
C CYS A 125 4.16 -12.59 18.39
N ASN A 126 5.09 -13.07 19.22
CA ASN A 126 5.94 -12.20 20.01
C ASN A 126 7.25 -11.81 19.29
N ASN A 127 7.46 -12.33 18.07
CA ASN A 127 8.61 -12.09 17.21
C ASN A 127 9.93 -12.47 17.91
N ASP A 128 10.00 -13.69 18.47
CA ASP A 128 11.19 -14.28 19.11
C ASP A 128 11.88 -15.37 18.27
N ALA A 129 11.45 -15.54 17.02
CA ALA A 129 11.89 -16.53 16.05
C ALA A 129 11.52 -17.98 16.40
N SER A 130 10.53 -18.18 17.28
CA SER A 130 10.07 -19.51 17.65
C SER A 130 8.57 -19.53 17.92
N PHE A 131 7.88 -20.58 17.47
CA PHE A 131 6.48 -20.81 17.86
C PHE A 131 6.42 -21.67 19.14
N ASN A 132 5.96 -21.07 20.24
CA ASN A 132 5.80 -21.71 21.54
C ASN A 132 4.60 -21.14 22.34
N ILE A 133 4.49 -21.49 23.63
CA ILE A 133 3.37 -21.05 24.48
C ILE A 133 3.38 -19.53 24.76
N ALA A 134 4.54 -18.89 24.72
CA ALA A 134 4.68 -17.45 24.89
C ALA A 134 3.91 -16.68 23.81
N ASP A 135 3.85 -17.21 22.58
CA ASP A 135 3.11 -16.61 21.47
C ASP A 135 1.60 -16.63 21.70
N ALA A 136 1.06 -17.77 22.13
CA ALA A 136 -0.37 -17.88 22.44
C ALA A 136 -0.74 -16.97 23.62
N ILE A 137 0.16 -16.81 24.61
CA ILE A 137 -0.04 -15.86 25.72
C ILE A 137 0.00 -14.42 25.19
N PHE A 138 0.97 -14.08 24.34
CA PHE A 138 1.09 -12.74 23.76
C PHE A 138 -0.16 -12.37 22.97
N HIS A 139 -0.63 -13.27 22.11
CA HIS A 139 -1.85 -13.12 21.31
C HIS A 139 -3.08 -12.84 22.18
N LEU A 140 -3.35 -13.69 23.17
CA LEU A 140 -4.48 -13.52 24.07
C LEU A 140 -4.36 -12.28 24.96
N PHE A 141 -3.13 -11.90 25.34
CA PHE A 141 -2.86 -10.70 26.11
C PHE A 141 -3.17 -9.43 25.30
N TRP A 142 -2.80 -9.41 24.03
CA TRP A 142 -3.19 -8.33 23.11
C TRP A 142 -4.71 -8.25 22.94
N LEU A 143 -5.38 -9.37 22.64
CA LEU A 143 -6.83 -9.39 22.39
C LEU A 143 -7.69 -9.00 23.59
N PHE A 144 -7.33 -9.47 24.80
CA PHE A 144 -8.25 -9.41 25.95
C PHE A 144 -7.75 -8.60 27.13
N ALA A 145 -6.46 -8.23 27.17
CA ALA A 145 -5.85 -7.63 28.34
C ALA A 145 -5.08 -6.33 28.02
N SER A 146 -5.42 -5.68 26.90
CA SER A 146 -4.79 -4.43 26.46
C SER A 146 -3.27 -4.55 26.33
N GLY A 147 -2.79 -5.72 25.93
CA GLY A 147 -1.39 -5.93 25.56
C GLY A 147 -1.00 -5.11 24.33
N PRO A 148 0.30 -4.95 24.07
CA PRO A 148 0.78 -4.30 22.86
C PRO A 148 0.33 -5.09 21.62
N PRO A 149 0.08 -4.43 20.47
CA PRO A 149 -0.15 -5.13 19.22
C PRO A 149 1.08 -5.96 18.81
N PRO A 150 0.89 -7.07 18.08
CA PRO A 150 1.98 -7.89 17.61
C PRO A 150 2.86 -7.13 16.61
N PRO A 151 4.18 -7.40 16.59
CA PRO A 151 5.08 -6.83 15.59
C PRO A 151 4.72 -7.24 14.16
N CYS A 152 4.09 -8.41 13.97
CA CYS A 152 3.61 -8.87 12.67
C CYS A 152 2.25 -9.54 12.87
N GLN A 153 1.17 -8.90 12.40
CA GLN A 153 -0.19 -9.42 12.51
C GLN A 153 -0.37 -10.73 11.73
N ASN A 154 0.29 -10.88 10.56
CA ASN A 154 0.22 -12.13 9.79
C ASN A 154 0.86 -13.33 10.53
N ALA A 155 1.77 -13.08 11.49
CA ALA A 155 2.30 -14.13 12.35
C ALA A 155 1.27 -14.60 13.39
N CYS A 156 0.32 -13.73 13.76
CA CYS A 156 -0.74 -14.03 14.74
C CYS A 156 -2.06 -14.51 14.15
N ASP A 157 -2.31 -14.25 12.87
CA ASP A 157 -3.34 -14.95 12.09
C ASP A 157 -2.85 -16.40 11.87
N PHE A 158 -3.20 -17.30 12.79
CA PHE A 158 -2.63 -18.64 12.85
C PHE A 158 -3.29 -19.61 11.87
N ASP A 159 -4.59 -19.43 11.62
CA ASP A 159 -5.35 -20.24 10.66
C ASP A 159 -5.45 -19.62 9.26
N SER A 160 -4.87 -18.43 9.07
CA SER A 160 -4.69 -17.73 7.79
C SER A 160 -6.03 -17.32 7.15
N ASP A 161 -7.03 -16.98 7.97
CA ASP A 161 -8.36 -16.59 7.51
C ASP A 161 -8.56 -15.08 7.33
N LEU A 162 -7.47 -14.29 7.51
CA LEU A 162 -7.42 -12.83 7.45
C LEU A 162 -8.11 -12.12 8.63
N SER A 163 -8.54 -12.87 9.64
CA SER A 163 -9.05 -12.34 10.90
C SER A 163 -8.07 -12.69 12.01
N ILE A 164 -7.95 -11.80 12.99
CA ILE A 164 -7.08 -12.04 14.14
C ILE A 164 -7.93 -12.03 15.39
N ASP A 165 -8.27 -13.21 15.88
CA ASP A 165 -9.26 -13.41 16.91
C ASP A 165 -8.95 -14.60 17.84
N ILE A 166 -9.96 -15.04 18.60
CA ILE A 166 -9.78 -16.12 19.57
C ILE A 166 -9.57 -17.49 18.90
N GLY A 167 -10.03 -17.67 17.67
CA GLY A 167 -9.83 -18.85 16.84
C GLY A 167 -8.35 -19.18 16.68
N ASP A 168 -7.53 -18.17 16.40
CA ASP A 168 -6.08 -18.31 16.31
C ASP A 168 -5.48 -18.85 17.61
N GLY A 169 -5.86 -18.26 18.75
CA GLY A 169 -5.37 -18.68 20.05
C GLY A 169 -5.77 -20.12 20.39
N VAL A 170 -6.98 -20.54 20.00
CA VAL A 170 -7.43 -21.93 20.15
C VAL A 170 -6.62 -22.86 19.27
N ALA A 171 -6.37 -22.48 18.01
CA ALA A 171 -5.59 -23.27 17.07
C ALA A 171 -4.12 -23.41 17.50
N MET A 172 -3.48 -22.33 17.96
CA MET A 172 -2.13 -22.33 18.53
C MET A 172 -2.01 -23.34 19.68
N LEU A 173 -2.92 -23.27 20.66
CA LEU A 173 -2.90 -24.18 21.81
C LEU A 173 -3.20 -25.63 21.41
N ALA A 174 -4.06 -25.85 20.40
CA ALA A 174 -4.33 -27.18 19.87
C ALA A 174 -3.09 -27.78 19.20
N THR A 175 -2.33 -27.00 18.41
CA THR A 175 -1.06 -27.43 17.82
C THR A 175 -0.01 -27.72 18.89
N LEU A 176 0.10 -26.89 19.93
CA LEU A 176 1.08 -27.08 21.01
C LEU A 176 0.80 -28.30 21.92
N PHE A 177 -0.48 -28.58 22.23
CA PHE A 177 -0.82 -29.53 23.30
C PHE A 177 -1.76 -30.68 22.90
N ASN A 178 -2.45 -30.61 21.76
CA ASN A 178 -3.48 -31.58 21.38
C ASN A 178 -3.24 -32.20 20.01
N SER A 179 -1.99 -32.28 19.56
CA SER A 179 -1.61 -32.81 18.24
C SER A 179 -2.37 -32.14 17.08
N GLY A 180 -2.68 -30.84 17.22
CA GLY A 180 -3.15 -30.03 16.11
C GLY A 180 -2.15 -30.07 14.95
N GLY A 181 -2.65 -29.86 13.73
CA GLY A 181 -1.80 -29.81 12.54
C GLY A 181 -0.77 -28.68 12.62
N PRO A 182 0.28 -28.72 11.78
CA PRO A 182 1.18 -27.59 11.64
C PRO A 182 0.39 -26.34 11.23
N PRO A 183 0.87 -25.13 11.57
CA PRO A 183 0.27 -23.88 11.11
C PRO A 183 0.24 -23.82 9.57
N ALA A 184 -0.59 -22.93 9.03
CA ALA A 184 -0.49 -22.58 7.61
C ALA A 184 0.93 -22.02 7.32
N PRO A 185 1.46 -22.18 6.09
CA PRO A 185 2.71 -21.54 5.70
C PRO A 185 2.65 -20.02 5.91
N PRO A 186 3.74 -19.32 6.26
CA PRO A 186 5.13 -19.79 6.36
C PRO A 186 5.48 -20.41 7.73
N TRP A 187 5.75 -21.71 7.79
CA TRP A 187 6.21 -22.42 8.98
C TRP A 187 6.98 -23.69 8.58
N PRO A 188 8.01 -24.15 9.31
CA PRO A 188 8.60 -23.59 10.54
C PRO A 188 9.68 -22.53 10.29
N SER A 189 9.97 -22.25 9.03
CA SER A 189 10.97 -21.26 8.63
C SER A 189 10.29 -19.99 8.15
N CYS A 190 11.06 -18.90 8.16
CA CYS A 190 10.66 -17.66 7.54
C CYS A 190 10.22 -17.87 6.10
N GLY A 191 9.23 -17.10 5.70
CA GLY A 191 8.77 -17.05 4.33
C GLY A 191 7.67 -16.03 4.16
N VAL A 192 7.23 -15.90 2.91
CA VAL A 192 6.13 -15.06 2.51
C VAL A 192 4.82 -15.83 2.66
N ASP A 193 3.76 -15.13 3.03
CA ASP A 193 2.41 -15.70 3.01
C ASP A 193 1.96 -15.96 1.55
N PRO A 194 1.64 -17.21 1.17
CA PRO A 194 1.21 -17.51 -0.20
C PRO A 194 -0.23 -17.08 -0.52
N VAL A 195 -1.03 -16.67 0.47
CA VAL A 195 -2.47 -16.41 0.32
C VAL A 195 -2.88 -15.02 0.82
N ALA A 196 -2.25 -14.50 1.88
CA ALA A 196 -2.63 -13.22 2.46
C ALA A 196 -1.88 -12.03 1.82
N PRO A 197 -2.52 -10.85 1.74
CA PRO A 197 -1.80 -9.62 1.46
C PRO A 197 -0.77 -9.37 2.57
N THR A 198 0.42 -8.92 2.18
CA THR A 198 1.48 -8.52 3.11
C THR A 198 1.03 -7.28 3.87
N LEU A 199 0.82 -7.39 5.18
CA LEU A 199 0.50 -6.23 6.00
C LEU A 199 1.77 -5.39 6.26
N PRO A 200 1.67 -4.04 6.27
CA PRO A 200 2.84 -3.15 6.46
C PRO A 200 3.51 -3.25 7.83
N ASP A 201 2.90 -3.96 8.79
CA ASP A 201 3.44 -4.09 10.15
C ASP A 201 4.56 -5.12 10.23
N CYS A 202 4.58 -6.11 9.34
CA CYS A 202 5.62 -7.12 9.28
C CYS A 202 6.96 -6.62 8.69
N LEU A 203 7.23 -5.31 8.62
CA LEU A 203 8.47 -4.74 8.04
C LEU A 203 9.74 -4.94 8.89
N ASN A 204 9.69 -5.69 10.00
CA ASN A 204 10.87 -6.03 10.80
C ASN A 204 10.73 -7.30 11.67
N PRO A 205 10.51 -8.50 11.11
CA PRO A 205 10.49 -9.73 11.89
C PRO A 205 11.92 -10.28 12.01
N ILE A 206 12.20 -11.11 13.02
CA ILE A 206 13.48 -11.80 13.21
C ILE A 206 13.63 -12.91 12.14
N CYS A 207 13.61 -12.50 10.88
CA CYS A 207 13.86 -13.32 9.72
C CYS A 207 15.20 -12.88 9.11
N PRO A 208 16.22 -13.78 9.11
CA PRO A 208 17.59 -13.44 8.72
C PRO A 208 17.80 -13.21 7.22
#